data_AF-A0A0B7AM14-F1
#
_entry.id   AF-A0A0B7AM14-F1
#
_cell.length_a   1.000
_cell.length_b   1.000
_cell.length_c   1.000
_cell.angle_alpha   90.00
_cell.angle_beta   90.00
_cell.angle_gamma   90.00
#
_symmetry.space_group_name_H-M   'P 1'
#
loop_
_entity.id
_entity.type
_entity.pdbx_description
1 polymer ?
#
loop_
_entity_poly.entity_id
_entity_poly.type
_entity_poly.pdbx_seq_one_letter_code
_entity_poly.pdbx_strand_id
1 'polypeptide(L)'
;AICFYLVHTHTPSACSSTQDLVMFTISDMPLVKFKSHLYFEDKDNVSDTEKTLKSAKGSKMMMYKNGKCAGVAFSDIFEGTYYPAISLYKSTVVTANFGPKFRFPPKDVDYKPMSAAAEQALVEYTLADIVYHVENEDNIPNFL
;
A
#
# COMPACT_ATOMS: atom_id res chain seq x y z
N ALA A 1 22.62 -0.90 -6.47
CA ALA A 1 21.45 -1.77 -6.72
C ALA A 1 21.05 -2.41 -5.40
N ILE A 2 20.11 -1.79 -4.70
CA ILE A 2 19.49 -2.38 -3.52
C ILE A 2 18.07 -2.72 -3.95
N CYS A 3 17.80 -4.01 -4.10
CA CYS A 3 16.48 -4.53 -4.40
C CYS A 3 15.84 -4.81 -3.03
N PHE A 4 15.02 -3.89 -2.55
CA PHE A 4 14.12 -4.19 -1.43
C PHE A 4 12.89 -4.86 -2.02
N TYR A 5 12.76 -6.17 -1.78
CA TYR A 5 11.51 -6.87 -1.99
C TYR A 5 11.19 -7.69 -0.76
N LEU A 6 9.89 -7.66 -0.44
CA LEU A 6 9.17 -8.60 0.38
C LEU A 6 9.19 -8.30 1.88
N VAL A 7 8.15 -7.59 2.29
CA VAL A 7 7.43 -7.89 3.53
C VAL A 7 6.75 -9.25 3.28
N HIS A 8 7.30 -10.33 3.85
CA HIS A 8 6.53 -11.56 3.97
C HIS A 8 5.74 -11.41 5.26
N THR A 9 4.60 -10.74 5.16
CA THR A 9 3.55 -10.92 6.16
C THR A 9 2.82 -12.18 5.75
N HIS A 10 2.95 -13.24 6.52
CA HIS A 10 1.84 -14.17 6.67
C HIS A 10 0.74 -13.41 7.43
N THR A 11 0.16 -12.39 6.80
CA THR A 11 -1.09 -11.81 7.26
C THR A 11 -2.10 -12.94 7.17
N PRO A 12 -2.73 -13.37 8.28
CA PRO A 12 -3.89 -14.22 8.17
C PRO A 12 -4.86 -13.47 7.24
N SER A 13 -5.30 -14.18 6.20
CA SER A 13 -6.30 -13.75 5.22
C SER A 13 -7.12 -12.55 5.69
N ALA A 14 -6.88 -11.37 5.12
CA ALA A 14 -7.78 -10.26 5.31
C ALA A 14 -9.14 -10.67 4.72
N CYS A 15 -10.21 -10.59 5.51
CA CYS A 15 -11.41 -9.97 4.97
C CYS A 15 -12.54 -10.87 4.44
N SER A 16 -13.24 -11.67 5.27
CA SER A 16 -14.46 -12.37 4.84
C SER A 16 -15.76 -11.56 5.05
N SER A 17 -15.69 -10.23 5.15
CA SER A 17 -16.86 -9.36 5.34
C SER A 17 -16.82 -8.06 4.55
N THR A 18 -17.96 -7.70 3.97
CA THR A 18 -18.23 -6.48 3.19
C THR A 18 -17.90 -5.18 3.95
N GLN A 19 -17.91 -5.22 5.29
CA GLN A 19 -17.60 -4.08 6.17
C GLN A 19 -16.14 -3.63 6.12
N ASP A 20 -15.20 -4.50 5.74
CA ASP A 20 -13.77 -4.15 5.70
C ASP A 20 -13.39 -3.39 4.43
N LEU A 21 -14.15 -3.57 3.34
CA LEU A 21 -14.00 -2.80 2.10
C LEU A 21 -14.38 -1.33 2.30
N VAL A 22 -15.32 -1.06 3.20
CA VAL A 22 -15.75 0.30 3.56
C VAL A 22 -14.63 1.10 4.25
N MET A 23 -13.64 0.42 4.85
CA MET A 23 -12.51 1.11 5.51
C MET A 23 -11.51 1.74 4.53
N PHE A 24 -11.68 1.49 3.23
CA PHE A 24 -10.87 2.08 2.14
C PHE A 24 -11.56 3.26 1.43
N THR A 25 -12.75 3.67 1.86
CA THR A 25 -13.51 4.71 1.14
C THR A 25 -12.83 6.07 1.21
N ILE A 26 -12.36 6.52 0.06
CA ILE A 26 -11.94 7.91 -0.26
C ILE A 26 -13.11 8.90 -0.09
N SER A 27 -14.32 8.40 0.14
CA SER A 27 -15.54 9.18 0.01
C SER A 27 -15.84 10.17 1.15
N ASP A 28 -15.13 10.09 2.29
CA ASP A 28 -15.15 11.16 3.30
C ASP A 28 -14.08 12.25 3.06
N MET A 29 -13.27 12.12 1.99
CA MET A 29 -12.24 13.10 1.66
C MET A 29 -12.89 14.33 1.01
N PRO A 30 -12.75 15.54 1.59
CA PRO A 30 -13.30 16.74 0.99
C PRO A 30 -12.65 17.03 -0.37
N LEU A 31 -13.48 17.41 -1.34
CA LEU A 31 -13.04 17.83 -2.66
C LEU A 31 -12.59 19.29 -2.63
N VAL A 32 -11.34 19.55 -3.01
CA VAL A 32 -10.73 20.87 -3.00
C VAL A 32 -10.32 21.29 -4.41
N LYS A 33 -10.59 22.56 -4.76
CA LYS A 33 -10.15 23.15 -6.04
C LYS A 33 -8.84 23.92 -5.86
N PHE A 34 -7.80 23.51 -6.56
CA PHE A 34 -6.50 24.18 -6.56
C PHE A 34 -5.95 24.32 -7.98
N LYS A 35 -5.55 25.54 -8.38
CA LYS A 35 -5.03 25.86 -9.73
C LYS A 35 -5.87 25.24 -10.87
N SER A 36 -7.19 25.39 -10.80
CA SER A 36 -8.16 24.86 -11.78
C SER A 36 -8.25 23.33 -11.86
N HIS A 37 -7.65 22.59 -10.94
CA HIS A 37 -7.78 21.13 -10.81
C HIS A 37 -8.50 20.78 -9.50
N LEU A 38 -9.12 19.61 -9.46
CA LEU A 38 -9.84 19.07 -8.30
C LEU A 38 -8.99 17.97 -7.65
N TYR A 39 -8.92 17.98 -6.33
CA TYR A 39 -8.16 17.03 -5.52
C TYR A 39 -8.99 16.59 -4.32
N PHE A 40 -8.82 15.34 -3.90
CA PHE A 40 -9.31 14.86 -2.61
C PHE A 40 -8.23 15.10 -1.55
N GLU A 41 -8.62 15.62 -0.39
CA GLU A 41 -7.72 15.81 0.75
C GLU A 41 -7.94 14.69 1.79
N ASP A 42 -6.88 13.98 2.13
CA ASP A 42 -6.86 13.01 3.22
C ASP A 42 -6.08 13.58 4.42
N LYS A 43 -6.51 13.26 5.65
CA LYS A 43 -5.88 13.71 6.88
C LYS A 43 -5.16 12.54 7.57
N ASP A 44 -3.84 12.53 7.48
CA ASP A 44 -3.00 11.59 8.22
C ASP A 44 -2.97 11.95 9.71
N ASN A 45 -3.44 11.03 10.58
CA ASN A 45 -3.34 11.16 12.04
C ASN A 45 -2.10 10.43 12.60
N VAL A 46 -0.91 10.83 12.14
CA VAL A 46 0.37 10.16 12.43
C VAL A 46 0.61 9.96 13.93
N SER A 47 0.32 10.97 14.75
CA SER A 47 0.58 10.95 16.20
C SER A 47 -0.26 9.94 16.97
N ASP A 48 -1.46 9.61 16.48
CA ASP A 48 -2.35 8.63 17.12
C ASP A 48 -2.07 7.22 16.62
N THR A 49 -1.68 7.09 15.35
CA THR A 49 -1.18 5.83 14.78
C THR A 49 0.07 5.35 15.52
N GLU A 50 1.06 6.21 15.79
CA GLU A 50 2.30 5.84 16.49
C GLU A 50 2.05 5.23 17.88
N LYS A 51 1.04 5.73 18.61
CA LYS A 51 0.71 5.24 19.96
C LYS A 51 0.01 3.89 19.96
N THR A 52 -0.55 3.47 18.83
CA THR A 52 -1.38 2.27 18.70
C THR A 52 -0.72 1.16 17.87
N LEU A 53 0.55 1.34 17.48
CA LEU A 53 1.30 0.35 16.71
C LEU A 53 1.44 -0.97 17.46
N LYS A 54 0.95 -2.05 16.84
CA LYS A 54 1.10 -3.43 17.31
C LYS A 54 2.12 -4.15 16.44
N SER A 55 2.94 -4.99 17.05
CA SER A 55 3.91 -5.80 16.29
C SER A 55 3.20 -6.98 15.62
N ALA A 56 3.38 -7.11 14.31
CA ALA A 56 2.91 -8.24 13.51
C ALA A 56 3.88 -9.41 13.67
N LYS A 57 3.67 -10.26 14.68
CA LYS A 57 4.57 -11.39 14.99
C LYS A 57 4.74 -12.34 13.80
N GLY A 58 5.98 -12.72 13.50
CA GLY A 58 6.33 -13.61 12.38
C GLY A 58 6.48 -12.90 11.03
N SER A 59 6.20 -11.59 10.97
CA SER A 59 6.52 -10.78 9.79
C SER A 59 8.03 -10.60 9.63
N LYS A 60 8.48 -10.44 8.39
CA LYS A 60 9.90 -10.21 8.08
C LYS A 60 10.08 -9.38 6.83
N MET A 61 11.10 -8.53 6.84
CA MET A 61 11.61 -7.81 5.67
C MET A 61 12.95 -8.42 5.25
N MET A 62 13.03 -8.91 4.02
CA MET A 62 14.24 -9.57 3.49
C MET A 62 14.91 -8.72 2.42
N MET A 63 16.23 -8.90 2.27
CA MET A 63 17.02 -8.15 1.29
C MET A 63 17.65 -9.09 0.27
N TYR A 64 17.62 -8.71 -1.00
CA TYR A 64 18.19 -9.49 -2.09
C TYR A 64 19.21 -8.67 -2.89
N LYS A 65 20.33 -9.32 -3.24
CA LYS A 65 21.32 -8.76 -4.17
C LYS A 65 21.42 -9.69 -5.37
N ASN A 66 20.92 -9.24 -6.51
CA ASN A 66 20.91 -10.00 -7.78
C ASN A 66 20.34 -11.43 -7.62
N GLY A 67 19.22 -11.57 -6.89
CA GLY A 67 18.54 -12.85 -6.66
C GLY A 67 19.10 -13.70 -5.53
N LYS A 68 20.23 -13.32 -4.91
CA LYS A 68 20.76 -13.98 -3.71
C LYS A 68 20.22 -13.30 -2.46
N CYS A 69 19.59 -14.07 -1.57
CA CYS A 69 19.14 -13.59 -0.27
C CYS A 69 20.34 -13.17 0.59
N ALA A 70 20.29 -11.94 1.12
CA ALA A 70 21.29 -11.36 2.02
C ALA A 70 20.89 -11.48 3.50
N GLY A 71 19.71 -12.04 3.78
CA GLY A 71 19.16 -12.24 5.12
C GLY A 71 17.95 -11.38 5.43
N VAL A 72 17.49 -11.49 6.68
CA VAL A 72 16.39 -10.70 7.25
C VAL A 72 16.95 -9.36 7.72
N ALA A 73 16.39 -8.27 7.22
CA ALA A 73 16.72 -6.91 7.65
C ALA A 73 15.97 -6.53 8.93
N PHE A 74 14.68 -6.87 9.00
CA PHE A 74 13.82 -6.65 10.17
C PHE A 74 12.86 -7.81 10.34
N SER A 75 12.54 -8.17 11.58
CA SER A 75 11.49 -9.12 11.95
C SER A 75 10.46 -8.44 12.85
N ASP A 76 9.25 -9.01 12.89
CA ASP A 76 8.18 -8.58 13.78
C ASP A 76 7.85 -7.07 13.62
N ILE A 77 7.79 -6.63 12.35
CA ILE A 77 7.48 -5.23 11.99
C ILE A 77 6.08 -4.85 12.48
N PHE A 78 5.83 -3.56 12.65
CA PHE A 78 4.52 -3.09 13.09
C PHE A 78 3.42 -3.39 12.05
N GLU A 79 2.20 -3.60 12.52
CA GLU A 79 1.01 -3.73 11.68
C GLU A 79 0.75 -2.41 10.95
N GLY A 80 0.38 -2.50 9.68
CA GLY A 80 0.05 -1.33 8.87
C GLY A 80 0.37 -1.53 7.39
N THR A 81 0.03 -0.53 6.60
CA THR A 81 0.32 -0.50 5.16
C THR A 81 1.71 0.07 4.92
N TYR A 82 2.56 -0.68 4.21
CA TYR A 82 3.92 -0.28 3.88
C TYR A 82 4.06 0.03 2.40
N TYR A 83 4.63 1.19 2.09
CA TYR A 83 4.94 1.60 0.73
C TYR A 83 6.45 1.53 0.48
N PRO A 84 6.90 1.08 -0.71
CA PRO A 84 8.31 1.09 -1.05
C PRO A 84 8.81 2.54 -1.13
N ALA A 85 9.80 2.87 -0.31
CA ALA A 85 10.39 4.21 -0.26
C ALA A 85 11.83 4.20 -0.79
N ILE A 86 12.21 5.30 -1.45
CA ILE A 86 13.57 5.53 -1.94
C ILE A 86 14.02 6.90 -1.44
N SER A 87 15.12 6.92 -0.69
CA SER A 87 15.80 8.16 -0.30
C SER A 87 17.07 8.35 -1.14
N LEU A 88 17.29 9.59 -1.59
CA LEU A 88 18.40 9.96 -2.47
C LEU A 88 19.31 10.95 -1.74
N TYR A 89 20.63 10.78 -1.94
CA TYR A 89 21.63 11.72 -1.44
C TYR A 89 22.52 12.20 -2.58
N LYS A 90 22.69 13.53 -2.69
CA LYS A 90 23.44 14.20 -3.76
C LYS A 90 22.95 13.78 -5.16
N SER A 91 23.85 13.75 -6.14
CA SER A 91 23.58 13.43 -7.55
C SER A 91 23.46 11.92 -7.81
N THR A 92 22.60 11.23 -7.06
CA THR A 92 22.34 9.79 -7.25
C THR A 92 21.17 9.57 -8.20
N VAL A 93 21.32 8.62 -9.12
CA VAL A 93 20.25 8.17 -10.02
C VAL A 93 19.92 6.72 -9.71
N VAL A 94 18.63 6.43 -9.53
CA VAL A 94 18.11 5.08 -9.33
C VAL A 94 16.87 4.88 -10.18
N THR A 95 16.66 3.65 -10.63
CA THR A 95 15.47 3.23 -11.35
C THR A 95 14.83 2.10 -10.55
N ALA A 96 13.58 2.31 -10.15
CA ALA A 96 12.77 1.25 -9.57
C ALA A 96 12.16 0.40 -10.69
N ASN A 97 12.22 -0.92 -10.55
CA ASN A 97 11.45 -1.85 -11.36
C ASN A 97 10.50 -2.59 -10.42
N PHE A 98 9.21 -2.29 -10.50
CA PHE A 98 8.14 -2.85 -9.66
C PHE A 98 7.56 -4.17 -10.18
N GLY A 99 8.14 -4.71 -11.25
CA GLY A 99 7.68 -5.93 -11.92
C GLY A 99 6.78 -5.63 -13.12
N PRO A 100 6.17 -6.68 -13.72
CA PRO A 100 6.25 -8.08 -13.32
C PRO A 100 7.56 -8.77 -13.75
N LYS A 101 8.32 -8.16 -14.65
CA LYS A 101 9.54 -8.76 -15.23
C LYS A 101 10.78 -8.37 -14.43
N PHE A 102 11.26 -9.29 -13.60
CA PHE A 102 12.51 -9.13 -12.85
C PHE A 102 13.69 -9.77 -13.56
N ARG A 103 14.85 -9.10 -13.49
CA ARG A 103 16.11 -9.69 -13.97
C ARG A 103 16.57 -10.87 -13.11
N PHE A 104 16.32 -10.78 -11.80
CA PHE A 104 16.68 -11.81 -10.81
C PHE A 104 15.54 -11.99 -9.80
N PRO A 105 14.49 -12.75 -10.14
CA PRO A 105 13.39 -13.01 -9.22
C PRO A 105 13.86 -13.86 -8.01
N PRO A 106 13.29 -13.66 -6.81
CA PRO A 106 13.45 -14.58 -5.68
C PRO A 106 13.02 -16.01 -6.06
N LYS A 107 13.70 -17.01 -5.48
CA LYS A 107 13.41 -18.45 -5.76
C LYS A 107 13.07 -19.24 -4.51
N ASP A 108 13.34 -18.64 -3.35
CA ASP A 108 13.25 -19.20 -2.01
C ASP A 108 11.94 -18.86 -1.31
N VAL A 109 11.12 -18.01 -1.91
CA VAL A 109 9.88 -17.49 -1.34
C VAL A 109 8.82 -17.30 -2.42
N ASP A 110 7.57 -17.55 -2.05
CA ASP A 110 6.43 -17.13 -2.85
C ASP A 110 6.27 -15.61 -2.73
N TYR A 111 6.09 -14.95 -3.88
CA TYR A 111 5.96 -13.50 -3.93
C TYR A 111 5.04 -13.05 -5.07
N LYS A 112 4.48 -11.85 -4.91
CA LYS A 112 3.79 -11.11 -5.97
C LYS A 112 4.55 -9.81 -6.27
N PRO A 113 4.64 -9.36 -7.53
CA PRO A 113 5.26 -8.08 -7.87
C PRO A 113 4.43 -6.91 -7.33
N MET A 114 5.08 -5.77 -7.09
CA MET A 114 4.39 -4.54 -6.67
C MET A 114 3.41 -4.04 -7.75
N SER A 115 3.69 -4.32 -9.03
CA SER A 115 2.73 -4.02 -10.11
C SER A 115 1.37 -4.71 -9.93
N ALA A 116 1.34 -5.92 -9.37
CA ALA A 116 0.08 -6.63 -9.08
C ALA A 116 -0.65 -6.04 -7.88
N ALA A 117 0.08 -5.55 -6.86
CA ALA A 117 -0.53 -4.84 -5.73
C ALA A 117 -1.20 -3.53 -6.18
N ALA A 118 -0.58 -2.79 -7.11
CA ALA A 118 -1.17 -1.57 -7.66
C ALA A 118 -2.46 -1.86 -8.45
N GLU A 119 -2.49 -2.94 -9.24
CA GLU A 119 -3.69 -3.38 -9.96
C GLU A 119 -4.79 -3.80 -8.99
N GLN A 120 -4.46 -4.57 -7.95
CA GLN A 120 -5.40 -4.99 -6.92
C GLN A 120 -5.99 -3.78 -6.17
N ALA A 121 -5.14 -2.83 -5.77
CA ALA A 121 -5.58 -1.60 -5.09
C ALA A 121 -6.54 -0.78 -5.96
N LEU A 122 -6.27 -0.67 -7.27
CA LEU A 122 -7.18 0.01 -8.19
C LEU A 122 -8.57 -0.64 -8.20
N VAL A 123 -8.62 -1.97 -8.28
CA VAL A 123 -9.89 -2.72 -8.23
C VAL A 123 -10.60 -2.48 -6.89
N GLU A 124 -9.88 -2.60 -5.77
CA GLU A 124 -10.44 -2.38 -4.43
C GLU A 124 -11.02 -0.97 -4.27
N TYR A 125 -10.29 0.07 -4.67
CA TYR A 125 -10.79 1.45 -4.64
C TYR A 125 -12.03 1.64 -5.52
N THR A 126 -12.01 1.14 -6.76
CA THR A 126 -13.18 1.28 -7.65
C THR A 126 -14.42 0.59 -7.11
N LEU A 127 -14.26 -0.58 -6.46
CA LEU A 127 -15.37 -1.29 -5.84
C LEU A 127 -15.86 -0.57 -4.58
N ALA A 128 -14.94 -0.05 -3.76
CA ALA A 128 -15.29 0.74 -2.59
C ALA A 128 -16.10 1.99 -2.97
N ASP A 129 -15.68 2.70 -4.02
CA ASP A 129 -16.41 3.85 -4.56
C ASP A 129 -17.81 3.45 -5.02
N ILE A 130 -17.95 2.37 -5.80
CA ILE A 130 -19.27 1.90 -6.26
C ILE A 130 -20.18 1.57 -5.08
N VAL A 131 -19.67 0.83 -4.09
CA VAL A 131 -20.45 0.45 -2.90
C VAL A 131 -20.89 1.69 -2.13
N TYR A 132 -19.98 2.65 -1.91
CA TYR A 132 -20.32 3.89 -1.21
C TYR A 132 -21.43 4.66 -1.92
N HIS A 133 -21.37 4.78 -3.25
CA HIS A 133 -22.39 5.51 -4.01
C HIS A 133 -23.75 4.83 -3.92
N VAL A 134 -23.80 3.50 -3.95
CA VAL A 134 -25.05 2.73 -3.79
C VAL A 134 -25.64 2.88 -2.39
N GLU A 135 -24.80 2.94 -1.36
CA GLU A 135 -25.27 3.11 0.03
C GLU A 135 -25.73 4.55 0.34
N ASN A 136 -25.21 5.55 -0.37
CA ASN A 136 -25.44 6.97 -0.10
C ASN A 136 -26.20 7.70 -1.23
N GLU A 137 -26.95 7.00 -2.08
CA GLU A 137 -27.69 7.58 -3.21
C GLU A 137 -28.55 8.79 -2.81
N ASP A 138 -29.14 8.77 -1.61
CA ASP A 138 -30.01 9.83 -1.08
C ASP A 138 -29.26 11.04 -0.49
N ASN A 139 -27.93 10.95 -0.30
CA ASN A 139 -27.11 11.95 0.41
C ASN A 139 -26.02 12.60 -0.46
N ILE A 140 -26.08 12.41 -1.78
CA ILE A 140 -25.10 12.99 -2.71
C ILE A 140 -25.29 14.52 -2.73
N PRO A 141 -24.28 15.33 -2.37
CA PRO A 141 -24.41 16.77 -2.42
C PRO A 141 -24.66 17.20 -3.87
N ASN A 142 -25.70 18.01 -4.11
CA ASN A 142 -25.92 18.63 -5.41
C ASN A 142 -24.79 19.64 -5.66
N PHE A 143 -23.79 19.22 -6.43
CA PHE A 143 -22.71 20.07 -6.92
C PHE A 143 -23.03 20.72 -8.28
N LEU A 144 -24.31 20.66 -8.71
CA LEU A 144 -24.86 21.32 -9.90
C LEU A 144 -25.90 22.37 -9.50
#